data_AF-A0A1Y3SHU5-F1
#
_entry.id   AF-A0A1Y3SHU5-F1
#
_cell.length_a   1.000
_cell.length_b   1.000
_cell.length_c   1.000
_cell.angle_alpha   90.00
_cell.angle_beta   90.00
_cell.angle_gamma   90.00
#
_symmetry.space_group_name_H-M   'P 1'
#
loop_
_entity.id
_entity.type
_entity.pdbx_description
1 polymer ?
#
loop_
_entity_poly.entity_id
_entity_poly.type
_entity_poly.pdbx_seq_one_letter_code
_entity_poly.pdbx_strand_id
1 'polypeptide(L)'
;MSFDIHEVLLPSLTYDDFVLMAQNCNPESTTLRDEVRRLLAQRRNELWEMFLEHEEDIMKAAFPEQFPVELTHKGKHVYTKGDFRGYGALAVFDLVDGEVVQDLMDLLPPAYYSSSLAQVGEPCDSVRADDDQYYPTYATFRFIAMEGEHEVWEFCGDCLRGHTTK
;
A
#
# COMPACT_ATOMS: atom_id res chain seq x y z
N MET A 1 22.02 -9.51 -15.18
CA MET A 1 21.30 -8.91 -16.31
C MET A 1 21.33 -7.41 -16.07
N SER A 2 22.12 -6.64 -16.82
CA SER A 2 22.16 -5.19 -16.65
C SER A 2 20.90 -4.61 -17.28
N PHE A 3 20.06 -3.97 -16.48
CA PHE A 3 18.94 -3.20 -16.97
C PHE A 3 19.47 -2.03 -17.79
N ASP A 4 19.25 -2.05 -19.11
CA ASP A 4 19.61 -0.94 -19.97
C ASP A 4 18.47 0.07 -19.95
N ILE A 5 18.69 1.18 -19.24
CA ILE A 5 17.70 2.25 -19.12
C ILE A 5 17.31 2.81 -20.50
N HIS A 6 18.17 2.64 -21.51
CA HIS A 6 17.95 3.19 -22.85
C HIS A 6 16.88 2.46 -23.66
N GLU A 7 16.51 1.22 -23.31
CA GLU A 7 15.41 0.50 -23.98
C GLU A 7 14.02 0.99 -23.55
N VAL A 8 13.92 1.70 -22.43
CA VAL A 8 12.65 2.19 -21.84
C VAL A 8 12.46 3.71 -22.02
N LEU A 9 13.49 4.41 -22.53
CA LEU A 9 13.40 5.86 -22.70
C LEU A 9 12.33 6.19 -23.75
N LEU A 10 11.44 7.12 -23.34
CA LEU A 10 10.49 7.94 -24.10
C LEU A 10 10.43 7.66 -25.62
N PRO A 11 9.24 7.53 -26.22
CA PRO A 11 9.10 7.24 -27.65
C PRO A 11 10.04 8.15 -28.46
N SER A 12 10.92 7.52 -29.25
CA SER A 12 11.93 8.21 -30.02
C SER A 12 11.26 9.20 -30.97
N LEU A 13 11.71 10.46 -30.95
CA LEU A 13 11.25 11.45 -31.93
C LEU A 13 11.56 10.96 -33.35
N THR A 14 10.53 10.88 -34.17
CA THR A 14 10.60 10.44 -35.55
C THR A 14 10.86 11.61 -36.50
N TYR A 15 11.21 11.31 -37.75
CA TYR A 15 11.31 12.33 -38.79
C TYR A 15 10.00 13.12 -38.95
N ASP A 16 8.85 12.42 -38.88
CA ASP A 16 7.55 13.03 -39.04
C ASP A 16 7.24 14.02 -37.90
N ASP A 17 7.71 13.74 -36.68
CA ASP A 17 7.60 14.69 -35.55
C ASP A 17 8.37 15.98 -35.84
N PHE A 18 9.57 15.90 -36.41
CA PHE A 18 10.33 17.08 -36.81
C PHE A 18 9.64 17.86 -37.94
N VAL A 19 9.02 17.17 -38.89
CA VAL A 19 8.24 17.80 -39.96
C VAL A 19 7.02 18.54 -39.36
N LEU A 20 6.29 17.92 -38.43
CA LEU A 20 5.17 18.56 -37.74
C LEU A 20 5.61 19.77 -36.90
N MET A 21 6.76 19.71 -36.22
CA MET A 21 7.32 20.86 -35.51
C MET A 21 7.69 21.99 -36.48
N ALA A 22 8.30 21.67 -37.63
CA ALA A 22 8.66 22.64 -38.66
C ALA A 22 7.42 23.26 -39.33
N GLN A 23 6.32 22.52 -39.48
CA GLN A 23 5.04 23.05 -39.99
C GLN A 23 4.40 24.07 -39.05
N ASN A 24 4.66 23.99 -37.74
CA ASN A 24 4.21 24.97 -36.75
C ASN A 24 5.15 26.18 -36.62
N CYS A 25 6.26 26.21 -37.36
CA CYS A 25 7.19 27.34 -37.41
C CYS A 25 6.71 28.39 -38.43
N ASN A 26 7.16 29.64 -38.28
CA ASN A 26 6.82 30.70 -39.23
C ASN A 26 7.59 30.46 -40.55
N PRO A 27 6.92 30.25 -41.70
CA PRO A 27 7.59 29.95 -42.96
C PRO A 27 8.46 31.12 -43.49
N GLU A 28 8.21 32.34 -43.04
CA GLU A 28 9.00 33.53 -43.38
C GLU A 28 10.23 33.71 -42.45
N SER A 29 10.40 32.83 -41.46
CA SER A 29 11.52 32.86 -40.53
C SER A 29 12.80 32.37 -41.20
N THR A 30 13.86 33.19 -41.16
CA THR A 30 15.19 32.80 -41.68
C THR A 30 15.91 31.79 -40.79
N THR A 31 15.35 31.45 -39.62
CA THR A 31 15.99 30.61 -38.60
C THR A 31 15.08 29.47 -38.13
N LEU A 32 14.52 28.68 -39.07
CA LEU A 32 13.76 27.44 -38.78
C LEU A 32 14.46 26.53 -37.75
N ARG A 33 15.80 26.43 -37.85
CA ARG A 33 16.62 25.66 -36.91
C ARG A 33 16.43 26.11 -35.46
N ASP A 34 16.34 27.41 -35.21
CA ASP A 34 16.23 27.95 -33.85
C ASP A 34 14.79 27.84 -33.31
N GLU A 35 13.78 27.95 -34.18
CA GLU A 35 12.39 27.70 -33.80
C GLU A 35 12.14 26.23 -33.44
N VAL A 36 12.62 25.29 -34.25
CA VAL A 36 12.53 23.85 -33.93
C VAL A 36 13.32 23.52 -32.65
N ARG A 37 14.51 24.10 -32.46
CA ARG A 37 15.26 23.95 -31.19
C ARG A 37 14.46 24.43 -29.98
N ARG A 38 13.74 25.55 -30.10
CA ARG A 38 12.90 26.09 -29.03
C ARG A 38 11.75 25.14 -28.70
N LEU A 39 11.08 24.58 -29.71
CA LEU A 39 9.99 23.61 -29.51
C LEU A 39 10.48 22.33 -28.81
N LEU A 40 11.66 21.82 -29.20
CA LEU A 40 12.29 20.68 -28.52
C LEU A 40 12.61 20.99 -27.05
N ALA A 41 13.17 22.17 -26.78
CA ALA A 41 13.47 22.60 -25.43
C ALA A 41 12.18 22.75 -24.58
N GLN A 42 11.11 23.29 -25.16
CA GLN A 42 9.82 23.38 -24.52
C GLN A 42 9.26 21.99 -24.20
N ARG A 43 9.24 21.07 -25.17
CA ARG A 43 8.74 19.71 -24.96
C ARG A 43 9.51 18.95 -23.88
N ARG A 44 10.84 19.11 -23.86
CA ARG A 44 11.69 18.56 -22.80
C ARG A 44 11.30 19.13 -21.44
N ASN A 45 11.09 20.45 -21.35
CA ASN A 45 10.70 21.07 -20.09
C ASN A 45 9.31 20.59 -19.62
N GLU A 46 8.33 20.48 -20.51
CA GLU A 46 7.00 19.93 -20.16
C GLU A 46 7.08 18.52 -19.58
N LEU A 47 7.87 17.64 -20.20
CA LEU A 47 8.09 16.29 -19.69
C LEU A 47 8.80 16.30 -18.33
N TRP A 48 9.74 17.24 -18.13
CA TRP A 48 10.44 17.41 -16.87
C TRP A 48 9.51 17.89 -15.75
N GLU A 49 8.66 18.89 -16.03
CA GLU A 49 7.66 19.37 -15.06
C GLU A 49 6.66 18.26 -14.72
N MET A 50 6.17 17.50 -15.71
CA MET A 50 5.29 16.36 -15.45
C MET A 50 5.94 15.30 -14.56
N PHE A 51 7.24 15.04 -14.74
CA PHE A 51 7.99 14.15 -13.86
C PHE A 51 8.07 14.71 -12.44
N LEU A 52 8.38 16.00 -12.27
CA LEU A 52 8.47 16.63 -10.95
C LEU A 52 7.11 16.68 -10.24
N GLU A 53 6.03 17.00 -10.95
CA GLU A 53 4.67 17.07 -10.41
C GLU A 53 4.19 15.70 -9.89
N HIS A 54 4.65 14.61 -10.52
CA HIS A 54 4.20 13.25 -10.22
C HIS A 54 5.32 12.36 -9.67
N GLU A 55 6.43 12.92 -9.18
CA GLU A 55 7.62 12.15 -8.78
C GLU A 55 7.26 11.08 -7.74
N GLU A 56 6.49 11.43 -6.72
CA GLU A 56 6.11 10.52 -5.65
C GLU A 56 5.19 9.39 -6.15
N ASP A 57 4.20 9.71 -6.98
CA ASP A 57 3.28 8.73 -7.55
C ASP A 57 4.02 7.75 -8.49
N ILE A 58 4.96 8.28 -9.30
CA ILE A 58 5.83 7.48 -10.16
C ILE A 58 6.69 6.54 -9.31
N MET A 59 7.27 7.03 -8.22
CA MET A 59 8.09 6.23 -7.32
C MET A 59 7.28 5.14 -6.61
N LYS A 60 6.07 5.46 -6.13
CA LYS A 60 5.12 4.50 -5.56
C LYS A 60 4.73 3.41 -6.55
N ALA A 61 4.45 3.77 -7.80
CA ALA A 61 4.08 2.81 -8.84
C ALA A 61 5.26 1.94 -9.31
N ALA A 62 6.46 2.51 -9.39
CA ALA A 62 7.66 1.81 -9.83
C ALA A 62 8.24 0.88 -8.74
N PHE A 63 8.10 1.25 -7.47
CA PHE A 63 8.68 0.56 -6.32
C PHE A 63 7.67 0.38 -5.18
N PRO A 64 6.53 -0.30 -5.42
CA PRO A 64 5.45 -0.40 -4.44
C PRO A 64 5.91 -1.02 -3.11
N GLU A 65 6.90 -1.92 -3.15
CA GLU A 65 7.50 -2.52 -1.96
C GLU A 65 8.24 -1.53 -1.04
N GLN A 66 8.67 -0.38 -1.56
CA GLN A 66 9.36 0.66 -0.79
C GLN A 66 8.41 1.69 -0.18
N PHE A 67 7.17 1.74 -0.67
CA PHE A 67 6.14 2.69 -0.23
C PHE A 67 4.92 1.93 0.30
N PRO A 68 4.96 1.48 1.57
CA PRO A 68 3.83 0.78 2.16
C PRO A 68 2.57 1.66 2.10
N VAL A 69 1.45 1.04 1.73
CA VAL A 69 0.16 1.72 1.60
C VAL A 69 -0.28 2.22 2.97
N GLU A 70 -0.46 3.54 3.12
CA GLU A 70 -1.14 4.10 4.28
C GLU A 70 -2.63 3.77 4.19
N LEU A 71 -3.05 2.71 4.88
CA LEU A 71 -4.44 2.29 4.94
C LEU A 71 -5.11 2.93 6.17
N THR A 72 -6.27 3.54 5.96
CA THR A 72 -7.06 4.13 7.05
C THR A 72 -8.53 3.71 6.96
N HIS A 73 -9.16 3.50 8.11
CA HIS A 73 -10.60 3.24 8.22
C HIS A 73 -11.19 4.22 9.23
N LYS A 74 -12.16 5.03 8.79
CA LYS A 74 -12.80 6.09 9.60
C LYS A 74 -11.78 7.04 10.27
N GLY A 75 -10.68 7.33 9.57
CA GLY A 75 -9.60 8.20 10.06
C GLY A 75 -8.67 7.57 11.09
N LYS A 76 -8.81 6.27 11.38
CA LYS A 76 -7.85 5.50 12.17
C LYS A 76 -6.92 4.71 11.26
N HIS A 77 -5.63 4.68 11.61
CA HIS A 77 -4.60 3.89 10.91
C HIS A 77 -4.89 2.40 10.97
N VAL A 78 -4.67 1.70 9.86
CA VAL A 78 -4.77 0.25 9.73
C VAL A 78 -3.36 -0.30 9.49
N TYR A 79 -2.86 -1.09 10.43
CA TYR A 79 -1.53 -1.69 10.31
C TYR A 79 -1.52 -2.76 9.21
N THR A 80 -0.59 -2.61 8.27
CA THR A 80 -0.34 -3.51 7.14
C THR A 80 0.92 -4.36 7.41
N LYS A 81 1.29 -5.25 6.48
CA LYS A 81 2.55 -6.00 6.59
C LYS A 81 3.80 -5.13 6.70
N GLY A 82 3.80 -3.93 6.10
CA GLY A 82 4.97 -3.04 6.09
C GLY A 82 5.31 -2.48 7.48
N ASP A 83 4.30 -2.22 8.29
CA ASP A 83 4.41 -1.49 9.55
C ASP A 83 3.95 -2.30 10.77
N PHE A 84 3.31 -3.45 10.59
CA PHE A 84 3.03 -4.38 11.67
C PHE A 84 4.32 -4.93 12.31
N ARG A 85 4.35 -4.98 13.64
CA ARG A 85 5.51 -5.45 14.44
C ARG A 85 5.17 -6.61 15.39
N GLY A 86 3.95 -7.14 15.30
CA GLY A 86 3.43 -8.17 16.18
C GLY A 86 2.25 -7.68 17.03
N TYR A 87 1.36 -8.59 17.41
CA TYR A 87 0.12 -8.25 18.14
C TYR A 87 0.36 -7.74 19.56
N GLY A 88 1.54 -7.99 20.14
CA GLY A 88 1.95 -7.40 21.42
C GLY A 88 2.23 -5.89 21.36
N ALA A 89 2.35 -5.30 20.16
CA ALA A 89 2.49 -3.86 19.97
C ALA A 89 1.15 -3.14 19.76
N LEU A 90 0.04 -3.89 19.62
CA LEU A 90 -1.29 -3.34 19.40
C LEU A 90 -1.96 -2.96 20.72
N ALA A 91 -2.65 -1.83 20.72
CA ALA A 91 -3.64 -1.50 21.75
C ALA A 91 -5.02 -2.04 21.35
N VAL A 92 -5.86 -2.31 22.35
CA VAL A 92 -7.27 -2.68 22.10
C VAL A 92 -7.92 -1.59 21.23
N PHE A 93 -8.72 -2.05 20.26
CA PHE A 93 -9.35 -1.27 19.19
C PHE A 93 -8.42 -0.84 18.05
N ASP A 94 -7.14 -1.20 18.03
CA ASP A 94 -6.28 -0.99 16.86
C ASP A 94 -6.74 -1.81 15.66
N LEU A 95 -6.54 -1.24 14.48
CA LEU A 95 -7.00 -1.82 13.24
C LEU A 95 -5.84 -2.45 12.50
N VAL A 96 -6.03 -3.63 11.95
CA VAL A 96 -5.05 -4.36 11.16
C VAL A 96 -5.67 -4.82 9.86
N ASP A 97 -4.84 -4.93 8.83
CA ASP A 97 -5.23 -5.47 7.53
C ASP A 97 -5.44 -6.99 7.61
N GLY A 98 -6.32 -7.51 6.77
CA GLY A 98 -6.67 -8.93 6.72
C GLY A 98 -5.48 -9.83 6.44
N GLU A 99 -4.53 -9.38 5.61
CA GLU A 99 -3.34 -10.18 5.35
C GLU A 99 -2.47 -10.34 6.61
N VAL A 100 -2.45 -9.37 7.52
CA VAL A 100 -1.78 -9.49 8.81
C VAL A 100 -2.45 -10.55 9.67
N VAL A 101 -3.79 -10.57 9.71
CA VAL A 101 -4.54 -11.58 10.46
C VAL A 101 -4.30 -12.97 9.87
N GLN A 102 -4.37 -13.11 8.55
CA GLN A 102 -4.12 -14.37 7.85
C GLN A 102 -2.71 -14.91 8.13
N ASP A 103 -1.68 -14.06 8.04
CA ASP A 103 -0.31 -14.44 8.38
C ASP A 103 -0.21 -14.94 9.83
N LEU A 104 -0.90 -14.30 10.79
CA LEU A 104 -0.94 -14.77 12.17
C LEU A 104 -1.63 -16.14 12.33
N MET A 105 -2.70 -16.39 11.57
CA MET A 105 -3.40 -17.69 11.58
C MET A 105 -2.60 -18.80 10.89
N ASP A 106 -1.70 -18.45 9.97
CA ASP A 106 -0.84 -19.41 9.26
C ASP A 106 0.41 -19.81 10.07
N LEU A 107 0.76 -19.08 11.14
CA LEU A 107 1.88 -19.44 12.03
C LEU A 107 1.56 -20.65 12.93
N LEU A 108 0.35 -20.70 13.49
CA LEU A 108 -0.10 -21.76 14.38
C LEU A 108 -1.59 -22.04 14.13
N PRO A 109 -2.06 -23.30 14.26
CA PRO A 109 -3.47 -23.61 14.12
C PRO A 109 -4.33 -22.68 15.00
N PRO A 110 -5.32 -21.98 14.43
CA PRO A 110 -6.06 -20.97 15.17
C PRO A 110 -6.86 -21.59 16.31
N ALA A 111 -6.96 -20.88 17.44
CA ALA A 111 -7.82 -21.29 18.55
C ALA A 111 -9.30 -21.24 18.14
N TYR A 112 -9.65 -20.23 17.34
CA TYR A 112 -10.95 -20.05 16.74
C TYR A 112 -10.81 -19.26 15.44
N TYR A 113 -11.52 -19.66 14.39
CA TYR A 113 -11.51 -18.95 13.12
C TYR A 113 -12.87 -19.04 12.43
N SER A 114 -13.38 -17.89 12.00
CA SER A 114 -14.66 -17.70 11.32
C SER A 114 -14.60 -16.43 10.47
N SER A 115 -15.64 -16.18 9.67
CA SER A 115 -15.71 -14.99 8.82
C SER A 115 -15.78 -13.66 9.59
N SER A 116 -16.02 -13.68 10.91
CA SER A 116 -16.14 -12.45 11.72
C SER A 116 -15.17 -12.39 12.91
N LEU A 117 -14.47 -13.48 13.20
CA LEU A 117 -13.65 -13.61 14.40
C LEU A 117 -12.47 -14.55 14.14
N ALA A 118 -11.27 -14.09 14.49
CA ALA A 118 -10.02 -14.83 14.40
C ALA A 118 -9.27 -14.77 15.72
N GLN A 119 -8.76 -15.91 16.18
CA GLN A 119 -7.99 -16.04 17.42
C GLN A 119 -6.73 -16.86 17.19
N VAL A 120 -5.59 -16.26 17.54
CA VAL A 120 -4.27 -16.89 17.41
C VAL A 120 -4.22 -18.17 18.25
N GLY A 121 -3.52 -19.19 17.76
CA GLY A 121 -3.48 -20.52 18.39
C GLY A 121 -2.83 -20.57 19.77
N GLU A 122 -1.91 -19.66 20.07
CA GLU A 122 -1.18 -19.62 21.33
C GLU A 122 -1.98 -18.86 22.41
N PRO A 123 -2.22 -19.46 23.60
CA PRO A 123 -2.78 -18.73 24.74
C PRO A 123 -1.87 -17.59 25.19
N CYS A 124 -2.43 -16.41 25.41
CA CYS A 124 -1.70 -15.23 25.88
C CYS A 124 -1.73 -15.09 27.41
N ASP A 125 -2.86 -15.41 28.03
CA ASP A 125 -3.11 -15.28 29.47
C ASP A 125 -4.26 -16.21 29.89
N SER A 126 -4.74 -16.08 31.12
CA SER A 126 -5.92 -16.77 31.63
C SER A 126 -6.78 -15.88 32.51
N VAL A 127 -8.09 -16.10 32.49
CA VAL A 127 -9.06 -15.45 33.36
C VAL A 127 -9.65 -16.47 34.33
N ARG A 128 -9.82 -16.07 35.59
CA ARG A 128 -10.51 -16.87 36.60
C ARG A 128 -12.00 -16.65 36.48
N ALA A 129 -12.77 -17.71 36.26
CA ALA A 129 -14.22 -17.66 36.20
C ALA A 129 -14.86 -17.88 37.59
N ASP A 130 -16.18 -17.72 37.64
CA ASP A 130 -16.98 -17.87 38.87
C ASP A 130 -16.92 -19.28 39.48
N ASP A 131 -16.57 -20.29 38.67
CA ASP A 131 -16.42 -21.68 39.11
C ASP A 131 -15.02 -22.01 39.66
N ASP A 132 -14.19 -20.98 39.89
CA ASP A 132 -12.81 -21.08 40.37
C ASP A 132 -11.84 -21.78 39.40
N GLN A 133 -12.23 -21.93 38.12
CA GLN A 133 -11.36 -22.44 37.07
C GLN A 133 -10.73 -21.30 36.27
N TYR A 134 -9.54 -21.56 35.72
CA TYR A 134 -8.84 -20.65 34.85
C TYR A 134 -9.04 -21.05 33.40
N TYR A 135 -9.50 -20.11 32.58
CA TYR A 135 -9.72 -20.31 31.16
C TYR A 135 -8.67 -19.53 30.35
N PRO A 136 -8.03 -20.17 29.35
CA PRO A 136 -7.06 -19.48 28.51
C PRO A 136 -7.72 -18.41 27.65
N THR A 137 -7.03 -17.28 27.49
CA THR A 137 -7.41 -16.20 26.59
C THR A 137 -6.44 -16.11 25.42
N TYR A 138 -6.93 -15.67 24.27
CA TYR A 138 -6.20 -15.66 23.00
C TYR A 138 -6.25 -14.28 22.37
N ALA A 139 -5.16 -13.85 21.74
CA ALA A 139 -5.14 -12.63 20.93
C ALA A 139 -6.24 -12.71 19.86
N THR A 140 -7.17 -11.75 19.92
CA THR A 140 -8.44 -11.82 19.21
C THR A 140 -8.61 -10.65 18.26
N PHE A 141 -9.09 -10.95 17.05
CA PHE A 141 -9.38 -9.99 16.00
C PHE A 141 -10.84 -10.16 15.54
N ARG A 142 -11.56 -9.06 15.40
CA ARG A 142 -12.93 -9.03 14.89
C ARG A 142 -12.99 -8.29 13.56
N PHE A 143 -13.61 -8.90 12.55
CA PHE A 143 -13.82 -8.25 11.26
C PHE A 143 -14.78 -7.06 11.42
N ILE A 144 -14.43 -5.91 10.82
CA ILE A 144 -15.23 -4.68 10.90
C ILE A 144 -15.82 -4.30 9.55
N ALA A 145 -15.02 -4.27 8.49
CA ALA A 145 -15.43 -3.75 7.18
C ALA A 145 -14.44 -4.13 6.07
N MET A 146 -14.86 -3.90 4.82
CA MET A 146 -13.97 -3.84 3.66
C MET A 146 -13.60 -2.37 3.38
N GLU A 147 -12.32 -2.10 3.13
CA GLU A 147 -11.82 -0.83 2.57
C GLU A 147 -11.18 -1.11 1.21
N GLY A 148 -11.95 -0.93 0.14
CA GLY A 148 -11.54 -1.38 -1.19
C GLY A 148 -11.37 -2.89 -1.25
N GLU A 149 -10.16 -3.35 -1.55
CA GLU A 149 -9.79 -4.78 -1.59
C GLU A 149 -9.27 -5.30 -0.24
N HIS A 150 -9.12 -4.43 0.77
CA HIS A 150 -8.58 -4.77 2.08
C HIS A 150 -9.67 -5.13 3.09
N GLU A 151 -9.46 -6.21 3.85
CA GLU A 151 -10.27 -6.53 5.02
C GLU A 151 -9.74 -5.78 6.25
N VAL A 152 -10.60 -5.04 6.95
CA VAL A 152 -10.21 -4.32 8.16
C VAL A 152 -10.69 -5.07 9.39
N TRP A 153 -9.73 -5.45 10.23
CA TRP A 153 -9.94 -6.19 11.46
C TRP A 153 -9.56 -5.34 12.68
N GLU A 154 -10.34 -5.43 13.75
CA GLU A 154 -10.09 -4.74 15.01
C GLU A 154 -9.50 -5.70 16.05
N PHE A 155 -8.41 -5.30 16.69
CA PHE A 155 -7.81 -6.04 17.79
C PHE A 155 -8.63 -5.88 19.08
N CYS A 156 -9.16 -6.98 19.60
CA CYS A 156 -9.98 -7.02 20.81
C CYS A 156 -9.15 -7.25 22.10
N GLY A 157 -7.83 -7.45 21.98
CA GLY A 157 -6.98 -7.90 23.08
C GLY A 157 -7.06 -9.41 23.29
N ASP A 158 -6.67 -9.88 24.48
CA ASP A 158 -6.79 -11.30 24.83
C ASP A 158 -8.24 -11.57 25.25
N CYS A 159 -8.92 -12.48 24.56
CA CYS A 159 -10.31 -12.80 24.85
C CYS A 159 -10.49 -14.31 25.05
N LEU A 160 -11.58 -14.70 25.72
CA LEU A 160 -11.96 -16.10 25.81
C LEU A 160 -12.17 -16.71 24.43
N ARG A 161 -11.93 -18.02 24.31
CA ARG A 161 -12.09 -18.73 23.04
C ARG A 161 -13.49 -18.52 22.45
N GLY A 162 -13.58 -18.08 21.20
CA GLY A 162 -14.82 -17.79 20.48
C GLY A 162 -15.54 -16.51 20.91
N HIS A 163 -14.93 -15.66 21.73
CA HIS A 163 -15.52 -14.42 22.25
C HIS A 163 -14.63 -13.21 21.96
N THR A 164 -15.19 -12.01 22.06
CA THR A 164 -14.47 -10.72 21.94
C THR A 164 -14.31 -10.02 23.29
N THR A 165 -14.39 -10.77 24.38
CA THR A 165 -14.23 -10.29 25.76
C THR A 165 -13.45 -11.32 26.59
N LYS A 166 -12.78 -10.85 27.64
CA LYS A 166 -12.24 -11.69 28.72
C LYS A 166 -13.36 -12.26 29.57
#